data_AF-A0A564FQD2-F1
#
_entry.id   AF-A0A564FQD2-F1
#
_cell.length_a   1.000
_cell.length_b   1.000
_cell.length_c   1.000
_cell.angle_alpha   90.00
_cell.angle_beta   90.00
_cell.angle_gamma   90.00
#
_symmetry.space_group_name_H-M   'P 1'
#
loop_
_entity.id
_entity.type
_entity.pdbx_description
1 polymer ?
#
loop_
_entity_poly.entity_id
_entity_poly.type
_entity_poly.pdbx_seq_one_letter_code
_entity_poly.pdbx_strand_id
1 'polypeptide(L)'
;MHELDRALADIVAIRSQIARDTTFRGLGAATVAATGLVALVVACGQALVLGDLSARPLLFFALWIGAAFLAFALVGIETVRRSRRLHSGLADAMIWNAIEVFLPTAGAGACLGLVVARFAPEALWMLPGLWQVLMGLGLFAASRILPRRVQAVAAWYLLAGLAGLALASATHGLSPWLMGVPFMVGQGWLALILHHAGGCDGDL
;
A
#
# COMPACT_ATOMS: atom_id res chain seq x y z
N MET A 1 -10.83 -30.85 -39.02
CA MET A 1 -11.09 -29.50 -38.45
C MET A 1 -11.18 -29.55 -36.93
N HIS A 2 -12.01 -30.45 -36.35
CA HIS A 2 -12.20 -30.57 -34.90
C HIS A 2 -10.93 -30.88 -34.07
N GLU A 3 -10.01 -31.70 -34.60
CA GLU A 3 -8.76 -32.04 -33.88
C GLU A 3 -7.77 -30.87 -33.82
N LEU A 4 -7.78 -29.97 -34.81
CA LEU A 4 -6.94 -28.79 -34.83
C LEU A 4 -7.40 -27.76 -33.80
N ASP A 5 -8.72 -27.55 -33.71
CA ASP A 5 -9.32 -26.65 -32.71
C ASP A 5 -9.07 -27.16 -31.29
N ARG A 6 -9.11 -28.50 -31.08
CA ARG A 6 -8.81 -29.14 -29.80
C ARG A 6 -7.33 -29.02 -29.43
N ALA A 7 -6.43 -29.26 -30.38
CA ALA A 7 -4.99 -29.09 -30.16
C ALA A 7 -4.61 -27.63 -29.85
N LEU A 8 -5.25 -26.66 -30.52
CA LEU A 8 -5.07 -25.23 -30.21
C LEU A 8 -5.60 -24.87 -28.82
N ALA A 9 -6.77 -25.39 -28.43
CA ALA A 9 -7.32 -25.21 -27.10
C ALA A 9 -6.40 -25.79 -26.01
N ASP A 10 -5.84 -26.98 -26.25
CA ASP A 10 -4.90 -27.64 -25.33
C ASP A 10 -3.57 -26.87 -25.24
N ILE A 11 -3.05 -26.35 -26.35
CA ILE A 11 -1.84 -25.51 -26.35
C ILE A 11 -2.09 -24.20 -25.59
N VAL A 12 -3.26 -23.58 -25.77
CA VAL A 12 -3.65 -22.37 -25.01
C VAL A 12 -3.80 -22.70 -23.52
N ALA A 13 -4.40 -23.83 -23.18
CA ALA A 13 -4.52 -24.31 -21.81
C ALA A 13 -3.14 -24.55 -21.17
N ILE A 14 -2.25 -25.29 -21.82
CA ILE A 14 -0.89 -25.56 -21.36
C ILE A 14 -0.08 -24.26 -21.23
N ARG A 15 -0.17 -23.35 -22.20
CA ARG A 15 0.54 -22.07 -22.15
C ARG A 15 0.00 -21.17 -21.05
N SER A 16 -1.31 -21.20 -20.77
CA SER A 16 -1.92 -20.50 -19.65
C SER A 16 -1.52 -21.11 -18.30
N GLN A 17 -1.34 -22.44 -18.24
CA GLN A 17 -0.90 -23.16 -17.05
C GLN A 17 0.58 -22.88 -16.75
N ILE A 18 1.46 -22.90 -17.77
CA ILE A 18 2.88 -22.57 -17.65
C ILE A 18 3.09 -21.08 -17.33
N ALA A 19 2.25 -20.19 -17.87
CA ALA A 19 2.24 -18.77 -17.51
C ALA A 19 1.73 -18.54 -16.07
N ARG A 20 0.89 -19.43 -15.53
CA ARG A 20 0.51 -19.44 -14.12
C ARG A 20 1.65 -19.95 -13.22
N ASP A 21 2.40 -20.95 -13.66
CA ASP A 21 3.47 -21.58 -12.87
C ASP A 21 4.79 -20.79 -12.79
N THR A 22 5.11 -19.94 -13.77
CA THR A 22 6.49 -19.41 -13.90
C THR A 22 6.72 -18.00 -13.38
N THR A 23 5.73 -17.28 -12.85
CA THR A 23 5.88 -15.81 -12.73
C THR A 23 5.38 -15.11 -11.48
N PHE A 24 5.15 -15.83 -10.38
CA PHE A 24 4.67 -15.21 -9.13
C PHE A 24 5.55 -15.42 -7.90
N ARG A 25 6.85 -15.62 -8.09
CA ARG A 25 7.79 -15.66 -6.95
C ARG A 25 8.34 -14.27 -6.61
N GLY A 26 7.73 -13.64 -5.60
CA GLY A 26 8.43 -12.82 -4.62
C GLY A 26 8.57 -11.32 -4.87
N LEU A 27 8.65 -10.84 -6.12
CA LEU A 27 9.05 -9.45 -6.38
C LEU A 27 7.99 -8.41 -5.96
N GLY A 28 6.70 -8.70 -6.16
CA GLY A 28 5.59 -7.86 -5.70
C GLY A 28 5.44 -7.83 -4.17
N ALA A 29 5.50 -8.98 -3.50
CA ALA A 29 5.44 -9.06 -2.04
C ALA A 29 6.65 -8.38 -1.37
N ALA A 30 7.85 -8.58 -1.93
CA ALA A 30 9.07 -7.94 -1.45
C ALA A 30 9.01 -6.41 -1.60
N THR A 31 8.46 -5.90 -2.71
CA THR A 31 8.27 -4.47 -2.94
C THR A 31 7.33 -3.86 -1.90
N VAL A 32 6.19 -4.51 -1.62
CA VAL A 32 5.25 -4.08 -0.58
C VAL A 32 5.93 -4.10 0.81
N ALA A 33 6.63 -5.18 1.15
CA ALA A 33 7.37 -5.26 2.42
C ALA A 33 8.43 -4.15 2.55
N ALA A 34 9.13 -3.82 1.45
CA ALA A 34 10.11 -2.74 1.42
C ALA A 34 9.48 -1.37 1.73
N THR A 35 8.24 -1.10 1.27
CA THR A 35 7.54 0.14 1.64
C THR A 35 7.25 0.24 3.14
N GLY A 36 6.92 -0.88 3.80
CA GLY A 36 6.77 -0.95 5.25
C GLY A 36 8.10 -0.68 5.97
N LEU A 37 9.19 -1.27 5.47
CA LEU A 37 10.53 -1.04 6.02
C LEU A 37 10.96 0.42 5.87
N VAL A 38 10.67 1.06 4.73
CA VAL A 38 10.91 2.50 4.52
C VAL A 38 10.17 3.32 5.58
N ALA A 39 8.89 3.02 5.84
CA ALA A 39 8.13 3.71 6.87
C ALA A 39 8.74 3.53 8.28
N LEU A 40 9.22 2.33 8.60
CA LEU A 40 9.93 2.07 9.86
C LEU A 40 11.25 2.84 9.95
N VAL A 41 12.05 2.85 8.89
CA VAL A 41 13.32 3.60 8.83
C VAL A 41 13.09 5.09 9.02
N VAL A 42 12.06 5.66 8.37
CA VAL A 42 11.70 7.07 8.58
C VAL A 42 11.27 7.34 10.01
N ALA A 43 10.44 6.48 10.60
CA ALA A 43 10.00 6.64 11.99
C ALA A 43 11.18 6.55 12.98
N CYS A 44 12.09 5.57 12.81
CA CYS A 44 13.30 5.44 13.61
C CYS A 44 14.23 6.64 13.42
N GLY A 45 14.43 7.09 12.18
CA GLY A 45 15.24 8.27 11.88
C GLY A 45 14.69 9.53 12.53
N GLN A 46 13.36 9.73 12.49
CA GLN A 46 12.70 10.83 13.18
C GLN A 46 12.84 10.73 14.70
N ALA A 47 12.66 9.54 15.29
CA ALA A 47 12.75 9.33 16.73
C ALA A 47 14.17 9.51 17.28
N LEU A 48 15.20 9.09 16.54
CA LEU A 48 16.59 9.07 17.01
C LEU A 48 17.37 10.35 16.66
N VAL A 49 17.07 10.98 15.52
CA VAL A 49 17.89 12.09 14.99
C VAL A 49 17.24 13.45 15.23
N LEU A 50 15.91 13.52 15.29
CA LEU A 50 15.17 14.78 15.17
C LEU A 50 14.58 15.34 16.46
N GLY A 51 14.73 14.64 17.60
CA GLY A 51 14.38 15.17 18.92
C GLY A 51 12.93 15.66 18.99
N ASP A 52 12.72 16.90 19.47
CA ASP A 52 11.39 17.49 19.63
C ASP A 52 10.75 17.90 18.28
N LEU A 53 10.09 16.94 17.65
CA LEU A 53 9.44 17.07 16.34
C LEU A 53 8.24 18.04 16.37
N SER A 54 7.75 18.37 17.56
CA SER A 54 6.70 19.38 17.81
C SER A 54 7.15 20.78 17.38
N ALA A 55 8.46 21.06 17.45
CA ALA A 55 9.03 22.35 17.09
C ALA A 55 9.18 22.54 15.56
N ARG A 56 9.11 21.46 14.76
CA ARG A 56 9.34 21.49 13.30
C ARG A 56 8.34 20.60 12.52
N PRO A 57 7.03 20.91 12.58
CA PRO A 57 5.99 20.09 11.96
C PRO A 57 6.14 19.95 10.44
N LEU A 58 6.60 20.99 9.74
CA LEU A 58 6.83 20.93 8.28
C LEU A 58 7.89 19.88 7.90
N LEU A 59 8.97 19.78 8.68
CA LEU A 59 10.03 18.79 8.42
C LEU A 59 9.53 17.37 8.73
N PHE A 60 8.70 17.22 9.76
CA PHE A 60 8.03 15.95 10.07
C PHE A 60 7.26 15.44 8.85
N PHE A 61 6.38 16.26 8.27
CA PHE A 61 5.58 15.87 7.11
C PHE A 61 6.40 15.74 5.83
N ALA A 62 7.43 16.57 5.62
CA ALA A 62 8.28 16.48 4.43
C ALA A 62 8.97 15.10 4.30
N LEU A 63 9.44 14.54 5.42
CA LEU A 63 10.03 13.20 5.45
C LEU A 63 9.00 12.10 5.12
N TRP A 64 7.78 12.21 5.65
CA TRP A 64 6.70 11.28 5.34
C TRP A 64 6.23 11.36 3.89
N ILE A 65 6.15 12.57 3.33
CA ILE A 65 5.86 12.80 1.91
C ILE A 65 6.97 12.17 1.05
N GLY A 66 8.24 12.38 1.40
CA GLY A 66 9.37 11.75 0.72
C GLY A 66 9.30 10.22 0.75
N ALA A 67 8.97 9.63 1.90
CA ALA A 67 8.73 8.18 2.02
C ALA A 67 7.56 7.71 1.16
N ALA A 68 6.47 8.47 1.09
CA ALA A 68 5.33 8.13 0.25
C ALA A 68 5.72 8.13 -1.24
N PHE A 69 6.44 9.14 -1.71
CA PHE A 69 6.97 9.17 -3.07
C PHE A 69 7.90 8.01 -3.37
N LEU A 70 8.80 7.66 -2.43
CA LEU A 70 9.67 6.50 -2.59
C LEU A 70 8.86 5.20 -2.66
N ALA A 71 7.85 5.02 -1.82
CA ALA A 71 6.96 3.86 -1.85
C ALA A 71 6.19 3.76 -3.17
N PHE A 72 5.60 4.86 -3.64
CA PHE A 72 4.93 4.90 -4.95
C PHE A 72 5.88 4.61 -6.11
N ALA A 73 7.10 5.14 -6.08
CA ALA A 73 8.12 4.86 -7.09
C ALA A 73 8.50 3.38 -7.09
N LEU A 74 8.73 2.76 -5.93
CA LEU A 74 9.04 1.34 -5.81
C LEU A 74 7.90 0.47 -6.38
N VAL A 75 6.66 0.73 -5.96
CA VAL A 75 5.48 0.01 -6.44
C VAL A 75 5.24 0.25 -7.94
N GLY A 76 5.41 1.48 -8.42
CA GLY A 76 5.22 1.86 -9.82
C GLY A 76 6.26 1.23 -10.75
N ILE A 77 7.55 1.28 -10.37
CA ILE A 77 8.65 0.63 -11.11
C ILE A 77 8.40 -0.87 -11.19
N GLU A 78 7.99 -1.50 -10.09
CA GLU A 78 7.68 -2.92 -10.06
C GLU A 78 6.49 -3.26 -10.97
N THR A 79 5.43 -2.46 -10.91
CA THR A 79 4.24 -2.64 -11.76
C THR A 79 4.60 -2.54 -13.25
N VAL A 80 5.40 -1.54 -13.65
CA VAL A 80 5.83 -1.38 -15.04
C VAL A 80 6.78 -2.50 -15.49
N ARG A 81 7.73 -2.90 -14.64
CA ARG A 81 8.64 -4.03 -14.93
C ARG A 81 7.87 -5.33 -15.10
N ARG A 82 6.84 -5.53 -14.27
CA ARG A 82 5.96 -6.69 -14.32
C ARG A 82 5.11 -6.72 -15.58
N SER A 83 4.43 -5.62 -15.89
CA SER A 83 3.64 -5.47 -17.13
C SER A 83 4.48 -5.75 -18.40
N ARG A 84 5.74 -5.30 -18.42
CA ARG A 84 6.66 -5.57 -19.55
C ARG A 84 7.14 -7.02 -19.64
N ARG A 85 7.18 -7.77 -18.53
CA ARG A 85 7.65 -9.17 -18.49
C ARG A 85 6.51 -10.18 -18.67
N LEU A 86 5.32 -9.85 -18.21
CA LEU A 86 4.13 -10.70 -18.22
C LEU A 86 3.14 -10.19 -19.28
N HIS A 87 3.00 -10.89 -20.39
CA HIS A 87 2.01 -10.59 -21.44
C HIS A 87 0.55 -10.89 -21.02
N SER A 88 0.22 -10.87 -19.72
CA SER A 88 -1.12 -11.13 -19.22
C SER A 88 -1.85 -9.82 -18.93
N GLY A 89 -2.46 -9.21 -19.96
CA GLY A 89 -3.18 -7.93 -19.85
C GLY A 89 -4.28 -7.88 -18.77
N LEU A 90 -4.76 -9.05 -18.30
CA LEU A 90 -5.71 -9.17 -17.20
C LEU A 90 -5.13 -8.74 -15.83
N ALA A 91 -3.86 -9.06 -15.54
CA ALA A 91 -3.23 -8.69 -14.26
C ALA A 91 -2.95 -7.17 -14.20
N ASP A 92 -2.58 -6.58 -15.33
CA ASP A 92 -2.36 -5.14 -15.45
C ASP A 92 -3.66 -4.34 -15.32
N ALA A 93 -4.76 -4.83 -15.94
CA ALA A 93 -6.07 -4.21 -15.81
C ALA A 93 -6.58 -4.21 -14.36
N MET A 94 -6.34 -5.28 -13.60
CA MET A 94 -6.69 -5.33 -12.18
C MET A 94 -5.89 -4.35 -11.33
N ILE A 95 -4.59 -4.17 -11.60
CA ILE A 95 -3.74 -3.21 -10.89
C ILE A 95 -4.15 -1.77 -11.22
N TRP A 96 -4.40 -1.46 -12.49
CA TRP A 96 -4.88 -0.14 -12.92
C TRP A 96 -6.22 0.22 -12.31
N ASN A 97 -7.18 -0.71 -12.29
CA ASN A 97 -8.48 -0.48 -11.66
C ASN A 97 -8.35 -0.26 -10.13
N ALA A 98 -7.44 -0.98 -9.47
CA ALA A 98 -7.14 -0.73 -8.06
C ALA A 98 -6.51 0.65 -7.81
N ILE A 99 -5.61 1.10 -8.70
CA ILE A 99 -5.03 2.45 -8.66
C ILE A 99 -6.11 3.51 -8.86
N GLU A 100 -7.00 3.35 -9.85
CA GLU A 100 -8.10 4.28 -10.12
C GLU A 100 -9.05 4.42 -8.93
N VAL A 101 -9.35 3.31 -8.24
CA VAL A 101 -10.19 3.33 -7.05
C VAL A 101 -9.49 3.99 -5.85
N PHE A 102 -8.17 3.87 -5.76
CA PHE A 102 -7.37 4.40 -4.65
C PHE A 102 -6.97 5.88 -4.84
N LEU A 103 -6.81 6.32 -6.08
CA LEU A 103 -6.35 7.68 -6.43
C LEU A 103 -7.21 8.81 -5.82
N PRO A 104 -8.56 8.73 -5.79
CA PRO A 104 -9.39 9.73 -5.13
C PRO A 104 -9.08 9.85 -3.65
N THR A 105 -8.81 8.74 -2.97
CA THR A 105 -8.51 8.72 -1.54
C THR A 105 -7.14 9.32 -1.23
N ALA A 106 -6.13 8.97 -2.02
CA ALA A 106 -4.81 9.57 -1.92
C ALA A 106 -4.84 11.08 -2.22
N GLY A 107 -5.57 11.47 -3.27
CA GLY A 107 -5.78 12.87 -3.63
C GLY A 107 -6.49 13.67 -2.54
N ALA A 108 -7.57 13.12 -1.97
CA ALA A 108 -8.27 13.73 -0.84
C ALA A 108 -7.34 13.91 0.37
N GLY A 109 -6.51 12.91 0.70
CA GLY A 109 -5.53 13.00 1.78
C GLY A 109 -4.48 14.08 1.54
N ALA A 110 -3.97 14.20 0.32
CA ALA A 110 -3.01 15.24 -0.04
C ALA A 110 -3.64 16.65 0.03
N CYS A 111 -4.85 16.82 -0.52
CA CYS A 111 -5.60 18.08 -0.42
C CYS A 111 -5.88 18.46 1.04
N LEU A 112 -6.30 17.50 1.87
CA LEU A 112 -6.55 17.72 3.29
C LEU A 112 -5.25 18.12 4.01
N GLY A 113 -4.14 17.45 3.71
CA GLY A 113 -2.80 17.84 4.19
C GLY A 113 -2.43 19.28 3.86
N LEU A 114 -2.63 19.70 2.60
CA LEU A 114 -2.36 21.06 2.14
C LEU A 114 -3.26 22.10 2.82
N VAL A 115 -4.56 21.82 2.90
CA VAL A 115 -5.55 22.73 3.51
C VAL A 115 -5.26 22.90 5.00
N VAL A 116 -5.06 21.80 5.74
CA VAL A 116 -4.74 21.86 7.18
C VAL A 116 -3.42 22.59 7.40
N ALA A 117 -2.37 22.29 6.63
CA ALA A 117 -1.08 22.97 6.77
C ALA A 117 -1.15 24.48 6.49
N ARG A 118 -2.04 24.91 5.58
CA ARG A 118 -2.16 26.33 5.19
C ARG A 118 -3.12 27.12 6.07
N PHE A 119 -4.25 26.54 6.45
CA PHE A 119 -5.37 27.26 7.07
C PHE A 119 -5.61 26.90 8.53
N ALA A 120 -5.15 25.73 9.00
CA ALA A 120 -5.37 25.24 10.37
C ALA A 120 -4.13 24.46 10.88
N PRO A 121 -2.94 25.09 10.98
CA PRO A 121 -1.71 24.40 11.38
C PRO A 121 -1.80 23.79 12.79
N GLU A 122 -2.67 24.31 13.65
CA GLU A 122 -2.99 23.75 14.97
C GLU A 122 -3.66 22.37 14.90
N ALA A 123 -4.25 21.99 13.77
CA ALA A 123 -4.87 20.67 13.56
C ALA A 123 -3.92 19.66 12.89
N LEU A 124 -2.65 20.01 12.67
CA LEU A 124 -1.65 19.12 12.04
C LEU A 124 -1.46 17.79 12.78
N TRP A 125 -1.68 17.76 14.10
CA TRP A 125 -1.60 16.54 14.90
C TRP A 125 -2.58 15.45 14.47
N MET A 126 -3.69 15.82 13.80
CA MET A 126 -4.69 14.88 13.31
C MET A 126 -4.27 14.19 12.00
N LEU A 127 -3.37 14.81 11.23
CA LEU A 127 -3.03 14.35 9.88
C LEU A 127 -2.55 12.89 9.82
N PRO A 128 -1.64 12.41 10.70
CA PRO A 128 -1.23 11.00 10.71
C PRO A 128 -2.40 10.02 10.79
N GLY A 129 -3.36 10.28 11.68
CA GLY A 129 -4.52 9.42 11.90
C GLY A 129 -5.55 9.53 10.77
N LEU A 130 -5.84 10.74 10.30
CA LEU A 130 -6.71 10.98 9.14
C LEU A 130 -6.17 10.31 7.88
N TRP A 131 -4.85 10.39 7.66
CA TRP A 131 -4.19 9.71 6.55
C TRP A 131 -4.43 8.20 6.60
N GLN A 132 -4.28 7.57 7.77
CA GLN A 132 -4.53 6.13 7.91
C GLN A 132 -5.99 5.74 7.73
N VAL A 133 -6.93 6.56 8.21
CA VAL A 133 -8.35 6.36 7.96
C VAL A 133 -8.63 6.37 6.46
N LEU A 134 -8.08 7.36 5.74
CA LEU A 134 -8.19 7.44 4.28
C LEU A 134 -7.57 6.21 3.62
N MET A 135 -6.34 5.81 3.99
CA MET A 135 -5.71 4.59 3.48
C MET A 135 -6.63 3.36 3.65
N GLY A 136 -7.23 3.19 4.83
CA GLY A 136 -8.18 2.10 5.11
C GLY A 136 -9.41 2.16 4.20
N LEU A 137 -10.02 3.34 4.04
CA LEU A 137 -11.16 3.54 3.15
C LEU A 137 -10.83 3.27 1.68
N GLY A 138 -9.65 3.69 1.21
CA GLY A 138 -9.17 3.41 -0.15
C GLY A 138 -9.00 1.92 -0.38
N LEU A 139 -8.43 1.19 0.58
CA LEU A 139 -8.32 -0.28 0.52
C LEU A 139 -9.70 -0.96 0.57
N PHE A 140 -10.65 -0.46 1.38
CA PHE A 140 -12.02 -0.97 1.41
C PHE A 140 -12.75 -0.73 0.10
N ALA A 141 -12.59 0.43 -0.53
CA ALA A 141 -13.15 0.71 -1.84
C ALA A 141 -12.60 -0.26 -2.90
N ALA A 142 -11.29 -0.56 -2.85
CA ALA A 142 -10.64 -1.53 -3.73
C ALA A 142 -10.99 -3.00 -3.40
N SER A 143 -11.68 -3.27 -2.29
CA SER A 143 -11.99 -4.63 -1.82
C SER A 143 -12.94 -5.41 -2.73
N ARG A 144 -13.62 -4.74 -3.67
CA ARG A 144 -14.43 -5.39 -4.72
C ARG A 144 -13.58 -6.06 -5.80
N ILE A 145 -12.32 -5.64 -5.93
CA ILE A 145 -11.36 -6.10 -6.93
C ILE A 145 -10.28 -6.98 -6.27
N LEU A 146 -9.99 -6.74 -4.99
CA LEU A 146 -8.94 -7.40 -4.22
C LEU A 146 -9.46 -8.63 -3.43
N PRO A 147 -8.58 -9.60 -3.09
CA PRO A 147 -8.95 -10.76 -2.28
C PRO A 147 -9.55 -10.35 -0.92
N ARG A 148 -10.54 -11.11 -0.43
CA ARG A 148 -11.17 -10.89 0.89
C ARG A 148 -10.17 -10.71 2.04
N ARG A 149 -9.00 -11.34 1.96
CA ARG A 149 -7.93 -11.21 2.95
C ARG A 149 -7.40 -9.77 3.08
N VAL A 150 -7.45 -8.96 2.03
CA VAL A 150 -7.01 -7.55 2.04
C VAL A 150 -7.96 -6.65 2.86
N GLN A 151 -9.23 -7.05 3.04
CA GLN A 151 -10.17 -6.31 3.88
C GLN A 151 -9.71 -6.23 5.35
N ALA A 152 -9.00 -7.24 5.84
CA ALA A 152 -8.42 -7.22 7.19
C ALA A 152 -7.31 -6.15 7.31
N VAL A 153 -6.51 -5.95 6.26
CA VAL A 153 -5.51 -4.88 6.20
C VAL A 153 -6.18 -3.51 6.12
N ALA A 154 -7.27 -3.39 5.36
CA ALA A 154 -8.08 -2.17 5.32
C ALA A 154 -8.63 -1.80 6.69
N ALA A 155 -9.21 -2.77 7.40
CA ALA A 155 -9.70 -2.62 8.77
C ALA A 155 -8.59 -2.23 9.74
N TRP A 156 -7.40 -2.83 9.60
CA TRP A 156 -6.23 -2.47 10.40
C TRP A 156 -5.87 -0.99 10.24
N TYR A 157 -5.74 -0.47 9.01
CA TYR A 157 -5.43 0.95 8.80
C TYR A 157 -6.51 1.87 9.35
N LEU A 158 -7.79 1.52 9.18
CA LEU A 158 -8.90 2.30 9.73
C LEU A 158 -8.83 2.36 11.26
N LEU A 159 -8.68 1.21 11.92
CA LEU A 159 -8.61 1.12 13.39
C LEU A 159 -7.36 1.79 13.94
N ALA A 160 -6.21 1.60 13.29
CA ALA A 160 -4.96 2.24 13.68
C ALA A 160 -5.03 3.77 13.52
N GLY A 161 -5.70 4.26 12.47
CA GLY A 161 -5.92 5.70 12.28
C GLY A 161 -6.82 6.29 13.36
N LEU A 162 -7.93 5.63 13.69
CA LEU A 162 -8.84 6.05 14.76
C LEU A 162 -8.17 5.98 16.14
N ALA A 163 -7.45 4.90 16.44
CA ALA A 163 -6.68 4.75 17.67
C ALA A 163 -5.58 5.80 17.76
N GLY A 164 -4.90 6.09 16.65
CA GLY A 164 -3.88 7.12 16.55
C GLY A 164 -4.43 8.52 16.84
N LEU A 165 -5.63 8.85 16.32
CA LEU A 165 -6.34 10.09 16.65
C LEU A 165 -6.69 10.15 18.14
N ALA A 166 -7.22 9.07 18.71
CA ALA A 166 -7.56 9.01 20.13
C ALA A 166 -6.33 9.20 21.02
N LEU A 167 -5.21 8.54 20.70
CA LEU A 167 -3.95 8.66 21.46
C LEU A 167 -3.33 10.05 21.31
N ALA A 168 -3.33 10.62 20.10
CA ALA A 168 -2.79 11.95 19.83
C ALA A 168 -3.64 13.07 20.44
N SER A 169 -4.94 12.84 20.68
CA SER A 169 -5.84 13.86 21.25
C SER A 169 -5.43 14.33 22.65
N ALA A 170 -4.74 13.49 23.43
CA ALA A 170 -4.32 13.84 24.79
C ALA A 170 -3.12 14.80 24.83
N THR A 171 -2.23 14.72 23.83
CA THR A 171 -0.95 15.44 23.83
C THR A 171 -0.83 16.45 22.69
N HIS A 172 -1.68 16.34 21.66
CA HIS A 172 -1.57 17.04 20.38
C HIS A 172 -0.14 16.98 19.77
N GLY A 173 0.64 15.98 20.16
CA GLY A 173 2.03 15.82 19.78
C GLY A 173 2.18 14.98 18.51
N LEU A 174 3.15 15.34 17.66
CA LEU A 174 3.50 14.58 16.48
C LEU A 174 4.48 13.47 16.86
N SER A 175 3.97 12.24 16.98
CA SER A 175 4.79 11.05 17.22
C SER A 175 5.05 10.30 15.90
N PRO A 176 6.33 10.03 15.54
CA PRO A 176 6.67 9.24 14.35
C PRO A 176 6.06 7.83 14.37
N TRP A 177 5.86 7.28 15.57
CA TRP A 177 5.31 5.93 15.77
C TRP A 177 3.85 5.82 15.37
N LEU A 178 3.10 6.92 15.41
CA LEU A 178 1.70 6.96 14.96
C LEU A 178 1.58 6.61 13.48
N MET A 179 2.62 6.87 12.67
CA MET A 179 2.67 6.45 11.27
C MET A 179 3.53 5.20 11.07
N GLY A 180 4.72 5.13 11.67
CA GLY A 180 5.67 4.05 11.45
C GLY A 180 5.10 2.66 11.77
N VAL A 181 4.48 2.49 12.94
CA VAL A 181 3.99 1.17 13.38
C VAL A 181 2.85 0.69 12.50
N PRO A 182 1.77 1.47 12.24
CA PRO A 182 0.67 0.98 11.42
C PRO A 182 1.07 0.68 9.99
N PHE A 183 1.99 1.46 9.40
CA PHE A 183 2.50 1.20 8.05
C PHE A 183 3.40 -0.05 7.99
N MET A 184 4.31 -0.23 8.94
CA MET A 184 5.15 -1.44 9.01
C MET A 184 4.29 -2.70 9.12
N VAL A 185 3.32 -2.69 10.04
CA VAL A 185 2.41 -3.83 10.25
C VAL A 185 1.50 -4.04 9.04
N GLY A 186 0.89 -2.96 8.52
CA GLY A 186 -0.07 -3.03 7.42
C GLY A 186 0.57 -3.48 6.11
N GLN A 187 1.73 -2.92 5.75
CA GLN A 187 2.48 -3.33 4.54
C GLN A 187 3.08 -4.73 4.71
N GLY A 188 3.59 -5.09 5.90
CA GLY A 188 4.06 -6.45 6.18
C GLY A 188 2.95 -7.49 6.05
N TRP A 189 1.75 -7.19 6.55
CA TRP A 189 0.60 -8.07 6.42
C TRP A 189 0.14 -8.18 4.96
N LEU A 190 0.08 -7.07 4.23
CA LEU A 190 -0.25 -7.08 2.80
C LEU A 190 0.78 -7.90 2.00
N ALA A 191 2.08 -7.74 2.30
CA ALA A 191 3.14 -8.54 1.70
C ALA A 191 2.99 -10.03 1.99
N LEU A 192 2.63 -10.41 3.22
CA LEU A 192 2.37 -11.81 3.60
C LEU A 192 1.18 -12.39 2.83
N ILE A 193 0.09 -11.63 2.66
CA ILE A 193 -1.06 -12.05 1.86
C ILE A 193 -0.64 -12.27 0.41
N LEU A 194 0.14 -11.36 -0.17
CA LEU A 194 0.64 -11.49 -1.54
C LEU A 194 1.60 -12.68 -1.69
N HIS A 195 2.43 -12.95 -0.69
CA HIS A 195 3.35 -14.09 -0.67
C HIS A 195 2.59 -15.42 -0.64
N HIS A 196 1.59 -15.56 0.25
CA HIS A 196 0.80 -16.77 0.36
C HIS A 196 -0.18 -16.97 -0.81
N ALA A 197 -0.73 -15.89 -1.37
CA ALA A 197 -1.58 -15.97 -2.56
C ALA A 197 -0.82 -16.48 -3.79
N GLY A 198 0.50 -16.26 -3.86
CA GLY A 198 1.36 -16.86 -4.89
C GLY A 198 1.78 -18.31 -4.60
N GLY A 199 1.48 -18.86 -3.42
CA GLY A 199 1.88 -20.21 -2.99
C GLY A 199 0.75 -21.25 -2.90
N CYS A 200 -0.51 -20.82 -2.80
CA CYS A 200 -1.65 -21.74 -2.55
C CYS A 200 -2.25 -22.44 -3.78
N ASP A 201 -1.81 -22.14 -5.01
CA ASP A 201 -2.30 -22.85 -6.22
C ASP A 201 -1.44 -24.10 -6.57
N GLY A 202 -0.53 -24.52 -5.68
CA GLY A 202 0.34 -25.68 -5.88
C GLY A 202 -0.11 -27.00 -5.26
N ASP A 203 -1.25 -27.03 -4.54
CA ASP A 203 -1.74 -28.22 -3.82
C ASP A 203 -3.20 -28.59 -4.19
N LEU A 204 -3.55 -28.56 -5.47
CA LEU A 204 -4.76 -29.18 -6.04
C LEU A 204 -4.45 -29.84 -7.39
#